data_AF-J9VLK6-F1
#
_entry.id   AF-J9VLK6-F1
#
_cell.length_a   1.000
_cell.length_b   1.000
_cell.length_c   1.000
_cell.angle_alpha   90.00
_cell.angle_beta   90.00
_cell.angle_gamma   90.00
#
_symmetry.space_group_name_H-M   'P 1'
#
loop_
_entity.id
_entity.type
_entity.pdbx_description
1 polymer ?
#
loop_
_entity_poly.entity_id
_entity_poly.type
_entity_poly.pdbx_seq_one_letter_code
_entity_poly.pdbx_strand_id
1 'polypeptide(L)'
;MGFTLLLQWSISLPVGRAVSLADVVCARVLENYGHNPPSRLGLQLRTYRAQFPLSPTTDDNNQDNNNQISRYLTIISNLMPPAQPGEVRTNSPIFKDDTAYLFLDDRSSTAIGGESEHVNRAIETSTVAHSSDIVSLQQDGEGERFRCVAVRPPTAVIPMLQSLLNPFVMGLTKAARTTASQTSSTPVPTSLPGSTLLMTVLTFNALPSPLPPVILRLYILPNQSASSIFLEGEYEGIADGKSEEEMEEEVKKYLESCLITDLLGERRWIDCSRGHENWRAWNNAERNKYAMLTLAKTLRQGNFI
;
A
#
# COMPACT_ATOMS: atom_id res chain seq x y z
N MET A 1 4.50 13.07 -19.30
CA MET A 1 3.74 11.85 -18.91
C MET A 1 4.58 11.12 -17.88
N GLY A 2 3.99 10.38 -16.94
CA GLY A 2 4.78 9.72 -15.90
C GLY A 2 4.13 8.44 -15.42
N PHE A 3 4.96 7.51 -14.96
CA PHE A 3 4.53 6.22 -14.43
C PHE A 3 5.34 5.87 -13.19
N THR A 4 4.82 4.93 -12.40
CA THR A 4 5.44 4.49 -11.15
C THR A 4 5.53 2.97 -11.15
N LEU A 5 6.75 2.45 -10.97
CA LEU A 5 7.02 1.02 -10.82
C LEU A 5 7.41 0.72 -9.38
N LEU A 6 6.86 -0.35 -8.83
CA LEU A 6 7.24 -0.91 -7.54
C LEU A 6 7.93 -2.27 -7.75
N LEU A 7 9.12 -2.40 -7.21
CA LEU A 7 9.91 -3.62 -7.17
C LEU A 7 9.98 -4.13 -5.74
N GLN A 8 9.43 -5.32 -5.50
CA GLN A 8 9.71 -6.08 -4.29
C GLN A 8 10.87 -7.03 -4.57
N TRP A 9 11.94 -6.92 -3.79
CA TRP A 9 13.06 -7.87 -3.83
C TRP A 9 13.12 -8.63 -2.52
N SER A 10 13.08 -9.96 -2.59
CA SER A 10 13.12 -10.84 -1.42
C SER A 10 14.28 -11.84 -1.52
N ILE A 11 15.03 -11.99 -0.45
CA ILE A 11 16.22 -12.84 -0.38
C ILE A 11 16.30 -13.60 0.93
N SER A 12 16.60 -14.89 0.85
CA SER A 12 17.01 -15.69 2.00
C SER A 12 18.45 -15.37 2.36
N LEU A 13 18.64 -14.50 3.35
CA LEU A 13 19.98 -14.13 3.82
C LEU A 13 20.67 -15.34 4.47
N PRO A 14 21.95 -15.61 4.15
CA PRO A 14 22.74 -16.61 4.87
C PRO A 14 22.81 -16.26 6.36
N VAL A 15 22.63 -17.28 7.21
CA VAL A 15 22.66 -17.13 8.67
C VAL A 15 24.03 -16.59 9.10
N GLY A 16 24.05 -15.49 9.88
CA GLY A 16 25.27 -14.92 10.45
C GLY A 16 25.77 -13.61 9.82
N ARG A 17 25.07 -13.04 8.84
CA ARG A 17 25.40 -11.70 8.34
C ARG A 17 24.96 -10.62 9.34
N ALA A 18 25.88 -9.77 9.76
CA ALA A 18 25.61 -8.66 10.67
C ALA A 18 25.00 -7.42 9.97
N VAL A 19 25.00 -7.38 8.64
CA VAL A 19 24.59 -6.21 7.85
C VAL A 19 23.15 -6.39 7.35
N SER A 20 22.31 -5.38 7.54
CA SER A 20 20.92 -5.41 7.09
C SER A 20 20.82 -5.31 5.56
N LEU A 21 19.78 -5.90 4.96
CA LEU A 21 19.52 -5.77 3.52
C LEU A 21 19.39 -4.30 3.09
N ALA A 22 18.80 -3.48 3.95
CA ALA A 22 18.58 -2.07 3.71
C ALA A 22 19.89 -1.29 3.57
N ASP A 23 20.87 -1.53 4.45
CA ASP A 23 22.18 -0.85 4.38
C ASP A 23 22.91 -1.19 3.09
N VAL A 24 22.82 -2.45 2.69
CA VAL A 24 23.46 -2.97 1.50
C VAL A 24 22.86 -2.37 0.22
N VAL A 25 21.53 -2.33 0.12
CA VAL A 25 20.86 -1.69 -1.03
C VAL A 25 21.08 -0.18 -1.01
N CYS A 26 21.02 0.46 0.16
CA CYS A 26 21.25 1.90 0.27
C CYS A 26 22.66 2.29 -0.20
N ALA A 27 23.68 1.47 0.11
CA ALA A 27 25.04 1.69 -0.39
C ALA A 27 25.09 1.64 -1.93
N ARG A 28 24.46 0.65 -2.55
CA ARG A 28 24.36 0.53 -4.02
C ARG A 28 23.61 1.69 -4.66
N VAL A 29 22.52 2.11 -4.04
CA VAL A 29 21.76 3.28 -4.51
C VAL A 29 22.62 4.54 -4.46
N LEU A 30 23.40 4.74 -3.40
CA LEU A 30 24.29 5.89 -3.27
C LEU A 30 25.45 5.87 -4.28
N GLU A 31 25.95 4.68 -4.65
CA GLU A 31 26.90 4.51 -5.75
C GLU A 31 26.28 5.00 -7.08
N ASN A 32 25.01 4.66 -7.34
CA ASN A 32 24.31 5.05 -8.56
C ASN A 32 23.82 6.53 -8.56
N TYR A 33 23.50 7.10 -7.39
CA TYR A 33 23.00 8.48 -7.22
C TYR A 33 24.09 9.53 -6.90
N GLY A 34 25.37 9.16 -6.95
CA GLY A 34 26.49 10.09 -6.80
C GLY A 34 26.58 10.73 -5.40
N HIS A 35 26.38 9.96 -4.34
CA HIS A 35 26.46 10.39 -2.93
C HIS A 35 25.54 11.54 -2.52
N ASN A 36 24.52 11.87 -3.31
CA ASN A 36 23.51 12.84 -2.88
C ASN A 36 22.71 12.29 -1.69
N PRO A 37 22.62 13.03 -0.57
CA PRO A 37 21.93 12.54 0.61
C PRO A 37 20.42 12.40 0.33
N PRO A 38 19.81 11.23 0.63
CA PRO A 38 18.38 11.06 0.47
C PRO A 38 17.60 11.89 1.48
N SER A 39 16.39 12.29 1.09
CA SER A 39 15.40 12.78 2.05
C SER A 39 14.84 11.59 2.83
N ARG A 40 14.81 11.70 4.16
CA ARG A 40 14.28 10.63 5.03
C ARG A 40 12.90 10.98 5.56
N LEU A 41 11.99 10.01 5.52
CA LEU A 41 10.64 10.11 6.07
C LEU A 41 10.31 8.84 6.86
N GLY A 42 9.53 8.96 7.94
CA GLY A 42 8.85 7.82 8.56
C GLY A 42 7.49 7.60 7.91
N LEU A 43 7.14 6.36 7.58
CA LEU A 43 5.81 5.98 7.12
C LEU A 43 5.16 5.12 8.21
N GLN A 44 4.09 5.61 8.82
CA GLN A 44 3.34 4.87 9.83
C GLN A 44 2.12 4.21 9.19
N LEU A 45 2.02 2.89 9.33
CA LEU A 45 0.87 2.11 8.92
C LEU A 45 0.18 1.59 10.18
N ARG A 46 -1.08 1.99 10.39
CA ARG A 46 -1.91 1.46 11.48
C ARG A 46 -3.02 0.63 10.89
N THR A 47 -3.04 -0.66 11.21
CA THR A 47 -4.04 -1.60 10.69
C THR A 47 -5.02 -1.96 11.80
N TYR A 48 -6.30 -1.68 11.57
CA TYR A 48 -7.38 -2.04 12.46
C TYR A 48 -8.18 -3.19 11.86
N ARG A 49 -8.55 -4.16 12.69
CA ARG A 49 -9.40 -5.28 12.26
C ARG A 49 -10.82 -5.08 12.79
N ALA A 50 -11.75 -4.79 11.90
CA ALA A 50 -13.16 -4.78 12.23
C ALA A 50 -13.75 -6.19 12.06
N GLN A 51 -14.40 -6.68 13.12
CA GLN A 51 -15.26 -7.86 13.08
C GLN A 51 -16.70 -7.34 13.12
N PHE A 52 -17.43 -7.49 12.01
CA PHE A 52 -18.84 -7.17 12.00
C PHE A 52 -19.62 -8.43 12.38
N PRO A 53 -20.59 -8.35 13.31
CA PRO A 53 -21.54 -9.44 13.49
C PRO A 53 -22.26 -9.68 12.17
N LEU A 54 -22.42 -10.95 11.77
CA LEU A 54 -23.22 -11.32 10.61
C LEU A 54 -24.61 -10.71 10.79
N SER A 55 -25.11 -10.00 9.76
CA SER A 55 -26.50 -9.59 9.71
C SER A 55 -27.37 -10.83 9.91
N PRO A 56 -28.43 -10.79 10.74
CA PRO A 56 -29.34 -11.91 10.85
C PRO A 56 -30.11 -12.01 9.53
N THR A 57 -29.59 -12.79 8.59
CA THR A 57 -30.39 -13.30 7.50
C THR A 57 -31.34 -14.29 8.14
N THR A 58 -32.60 -13.89 8.21
CA THR A 58 -33.75 -14.75 8.47
C THR A 58 -33.66 -15.91 7.49
N ASP A 59 -33.13 -17.05 7.93
CA ASP A 59 -33.54 -18.39 7.53
C ASP A 59 -32.73 -19.40 8.37
N ASP A 60 -33.47 -20.15 9.16
CA ASP A 60 -33.02 -21.20 10.06
C ASP A 60 -32.33 -22.37 9.32
N ASN A 61 -31.44 -23.06 10.05
CA ASN A 61 -30.93 -24.41 9.79
C ASN A 61 -29.77 -24.62 8.80
N ASN A 62 -28.66 -23.90 8.95
CA ASN A 62 -27.35 -24.49 8.63
C ASN A 62 -26.24 -23.94 9.52
N GLN A 63 -26.10 -24.60 10.67
CA GLN A 63 -25.04 -24.42 11.64
C GLN A 63 -23.82 -25.17 11.12
N ASP A 64 -22.91 -24.51 10.37
CA ASP A 64 -21.48 -24.89 10.29
C ASP A 64 -20.54 -23.98 9.45
N ASN A 65 -20.96 -22.85 8.87
CA ASN A 65 -20.01 -21.93 8.21
C ASN A 65 -19.76 -20.66 9.03
N ASN A 66 -18.93 -20.80 10.05
CA ASN A 66 -18.44 -19.76 10.94
C ASN A 66 -17.41 -18.82 10.27
N ASN A 67 -17.63 -18.44 9.01
CA ASN A 67 -16.75 -17.53 8.27
C ASN A 67 -17.04 -16.09 8.73
N GLN A 68 -16.51 -15.72 9.90
CA GLN A 68 -16.48 -14.33 10.34
C GLN A 68 -15.69 -13.48 9.33
N ILE A 69 -16.43 -12.75 8.50
CA ILE A 69 -15.88 -11.82 7.52
C ILE A 69 -15.14 -10.70 8.28
N SER A 70 -13.83 -10.67 8.14
CA SER A 70 -12.98 -9.64 8.76
C SER A 70 -12.67 -8.56 7.72
N ARG A 71 -12.95 -7.30 8.07
CA ARG A 71 -12.55 -6.13 7.29
C ARG A 71 -11.34 -5.48 7.93
N TYR A 72 -10.38 -5.10 7.12
CA TYR A 72 -9.16 -4.46 7.61
C TYR A 72 -9.07 -3.05 7.06
N LEU A 73 -8.86 -2.10 7.96
CA LEU A 73 -8.62 -0.70 7.63
C LEU A 73 -7.18 -0.38 7.99
N THR A 74 -6.33 -0.17 6.98
CA THR A 74 -4.96 0.31 7.16
C THR A 74 -4.89 1.79 6.86
N ILE A 75 -4.26 2.54 7.75
CA ILE A 75 -4.10 3.98 7.61
C ILE A 75 -2.62 4.26 7.49
N ILE A 76 -2.25 4.85 6.35
CA ILE A 76 -0.86 5.18 6.00
C ILE A 76 -0.68 6.68 6.19
N SER A 77 0.29 7.07 7.00
CA SER A 77 0.57 8.47 7.31
C SER A 77 2.05 8.75 7.30
N ASN A 78 2.41 9.90 6.72
CA ASN A 78 3.76 10.41 6.72
C ASN A 78 4.08 11.01 8.10
N LEU A 79 5.21 10.61 8.67
CA LEU A 79 5.78 11.17 9.89
C LEU A 79 7.04 11.95 9.53
N MET A 80 7.10 13.21 9.93
CA MET A 80 8.35 13.95 9.87
C MET A 80 9.39 13.24 10.77
N PRO A 81 10.63 13.08 10.29
CA PRO A 81 11.68 12.59 11.15
C PRO A 81 11.86 13.52 12.36
N PRO A 82 12.14 12.97 13.56
CA PRO A 82 12.46 13.80 14.72
C PRO A 82 13.67 14.67 14.38
N ALA A 83 13.57 15.98 14.65
CA ALA A 83 14.66 16.91 14.36
C ALA A 83 15.93 16.45 15.10
N GLN A 84 17.03 16.26 14.38
CA GLN A 84 18.30 15.99 15.04
C GLN A 84 18.78 17.27 15.76
N PRO A 85 19.31 17.16 16.98
CA PRO A 85 19.86 18.31 17.69
C PRO A 85 21.07 18.85 16.94
N GLY A 86 20.95 20.03 16.32
CA GLY A 86 22.04 20.73 15.63
C GLY A 86 21.84 21.00 14.14
N GLU A 87 20.80 20.44 13.49
CA GLU A 87 20.50 20.78 12.09
C GLU A 87 19.78 22.14 11.98
N VAL A 88 20.49 23.13 11.43
CA VAL A 88 19.84 24.36 10.93
C VAL A 88 19.00 23.94 9.73
N ARG A 89 17.67 23.96 9.86
CA ARG A 89 16.71 23.70 8.77
C ARG A 89 16.82 24.79 7.70
N THR A 90 17.86 24.79 6.89
CA THR A 90 18.00 25.74 5.77
C THR A 90 17.15 25.34 4.58
N ASN A 91 16.75 24.08 4.46
CA ASN A 91 15.77 23.62 3.49
C ASN A 91 15.00 22.44 4.09
N SER A 92 13.94 22.71 4.85
CA SER A 92 12.94 21.67 5.10
C SER A 92 12.45 21.20 3.73
N PRO A 93 12.59 19.91 3.35
CA PRO A 93 11.96 19.43 2.14
C PRO A 93 10.49 19.81 2.28
N ILE A 94 9.99 20.60 1.33
CA ILE A 94 8.58 20.95 1.24
C ILE A 94 7.88 19.63 0.99
N PHE A 95 7.50 18.94 2.07
CA PHE A 95 6.74 17.70 2.00
C PHE A 95 5.41 18.09 1.36
N LYS A 96 5.28 17.78 0.07
CA LYS A 96 4.17 18.21 -0.77
C LYS A 96 2.86 17.48 -0.42
N ASP A 97 2.93 16.49 0.47
CA ASP A 97 1.86 15.53 0.74
C ASP A 97 1.64 15.29 2.25
N ASP A 98 0.85 16.16 2.88
CA ASP A 98 0.20 15.94 4.18
C ASP A 98 -1.02 15.00 4.05
N THR A 99 -0.99 14.11 3.08
CA THR A 99 -2.10 13.21 2.76
C THR A 99 -1.99 11.93 3.58
N ALA A 100 -3.07 11.57 4.26
CA ALA A 100 -3.23 10.24 4.84
C ALA A 100 -4.00 9.34 3.87
N TYR A 101 -3.58 8.10 3.72
CA TYR A 101 -4.26 7.13 2.85
C TYR A 101 -4.99 6.09 3.69
N LEU A 102 -6.29 5.94 3.47
CA LEU A 102 -7.12 4.93 4.09
C LEU A 102 -7.31 3.77 3.10
N PHE A 103 -6.73 2.63 3.44
CA PHE A 103 -6.81 1.39 2.68
C PHE A 103 -7.77 0.41 3.35
N LEU A 104 -8.77 -0.04 2.61
CA LEU A 104 -9.75 -1.04 3.04
C LEU A 104 -9.50 -2.36 2.30
N ASP A 105 -9.33 -3.46 3.02
CA ASP A 105 -9.36 -4.85 2.53
C ASP A 105 -10.70 -5.48 2.98
N ASP A 106 -11.67 -5.48 2.07
CA ASP A 106 -12.97 -6.11 2.27
C ASP A 106 -12.96 -7.54 1.72
N ARG A 107 -12.74 -8.52 2.60
CA ARG A 107 -12.75 -9.94 2.26
C ARG A 107 -14.17 -10.50 2.05
N SER A 108 -15.21 -9.67 2.18
CA SER A 108 -16.60 -10.13 1.97
C SER A 108 -16.91 -10.46 0.51
N SER A 109 -16.30 -9.75 -0.44
CA SER A 109 -16.57 -9.91 -1.88
C SER A 109 -16.05 -11.24 -2.45
N THR A 110 -15.05 -11.84 -1.79
CA THR A 110 -14.44 -13.11 -2.23
C THR A 110 -15.28 -14.34 -1.87
N ALA A 111 -16.31 -14.19 -1.04
CA ALA A 111 -17.15 -15.31 -0.57
C ALA A 111 -18.31 -15.68 -1.51
N ILE A 112 -18.57 -14.89 -2.56
CA ILE A 112 -19.71 -15.11 -3.48
C ILE A 112 -19.29 -15.89 -4.75
N GLY A 113 -17.99 -16.05 -5.01
CA GLY A 113 -17.45 -16.67 -6.23
C GLY A 113 -16.98 -18.12 -6.09
N GLY A 114 -17.70 -18.96 -5.35
CA GLY A 114 -17.40 -20.39 -5.22
C GLY A 114 -18.35 -21.26 -6.05
N GLU A 115 -17.79 -21.98 -7.02
CA GLU A 115 -18.35 -23.16 -7.72
C GLU A 115 -19.48 -22.94 -8.76
N SER A 116 -19.09 -22.95 -10.05
CA SER A 116 -19.73 -23.83 -11.03
C SER A 116 -18.80 -24.07 -12.23
N GLU A 117 -17.93 -25.06 -12.12
CA GLU A 117 -17.43 -25.79 -13.27
C GLU A 117 -18.50 -26.78 -13.72
N HIS A 118 -19.23 -26.48 -14.80
CA HIS A 118 -19.86 -27.50 -15.65
C HIS A 118 -20.06 -26.99 -17.08
N VAL A 119 -19.07 -27.30 -17.92
CA VAL A 119 -19.16 -27.92 -19.26
C VAL A 119 -20.53 -27.88 -20.01
N ASN A 120 -20.47 -27.33 -21.24
CA ASN A 120 -21.25 -27.57 -22.48
C ASN A 120 -22.45 -26.69 -22.91
N ARG A 121 -22.17 -25.81 -23.90
CA ARG A 121 -22.70 -25.76 -25.29
C ARG A 121 -24.21 -25.52 -25.53
N ALA A 122 -24.55 -24.42 -26.21
CA ALA A 122 -25.05 -24.39 -27.61
C ALA A 122 -25.45 -22.97 -28.09
N ILE A 123 -25.24 -22.74 -29.37
CA ILE A 123 -25.60 -21.57 -30.19
C ILE A 123 -27.10 -21.61 -30.51
N GLU A 124 -27.80 -20.45 -30.55
CA GLU A 124 -28.68 -20.03 -31.66
C GLU A 124 -29.34 -18.64 -31.45
N THR A 125 -28.93 -17.71 -32.33
CA THR A 125 -29.70 -16.71 -33.13
C THR A 125 -30.90 -15.90 -32.57
N SER A 126 -30.64 -14.58 -32.43
CA SER A 126 -31.36 -13.41 -33.01
C SER A 126 -32.88 -13.22 -32.82
N THR A 127 -33.29 -12.08 -32.21
CA THR A 127 -33.92 -10.91 -32.91
C THR A 127 -34.30 -9.75 -31.95
N VAL A 128 -33.66 -8.59 -32.17
CA VAL A 128 -34.16 -7.19 -32.25
C VAL A 128 -35.24 -6.70 -31.24
N ALA A 129 -34.86 -5.86 -30.27
CA ALA A 129 -35.08 -4.38 -30.24
C ALA A 129 -35.24 -3.74 -28.84
N HIS A 130 -34.45 -2.67 -28.65
CA HIS A 130 -34.62 -1.48 -27.80
C HIS A 130 -34.32 -1.50 -26.29
N SER A 131 -33.27 -0.74 -25.99
CA SER A 131 -33.21 0.32 -24.97
C SER A 131 -33.17 -0.10 -23.51
N SER A 132 -31.96 -0.24 -22.97
CA SER A 132 -31.34 0.79 -22.11
C SER A 132 -29.98 0.30 -21.63
N ASP A 133 -29.10 1.26 -21.35
CA ASP A 133 -27.77 1.11 -20.79
C ASP A 133 -27.66 -0.03 -19.78
N ILE A 134 -26.70 -0.92 -20.01
CA ILE A 134 -25.66 -1.38 -19.08
C ILE A 134 -24.70 -2.18 -19.97
N VAL A 135 -23.61 -1.53 -20.37
CA VAL A 135 -22.44 -2.25 -20.88
C VAL A 135 -21.80 -2.89 -19.66
N SER A 136 -22.13 -4.16 -19.42
CA SER A 136 -21.46 -5.05 -18.49
C SER A 136 -20.04 -5.31 -18.99
N LEU A 137 -19.13 -4.41 -18.65
CA LEU A 137 -17.70 -4.65 -18.68
C LEU A 137 -17.36 -5.61 -17.53
N GLN A 138 -17.02 -6.85 -17.88
CA GLN A 138 -16.34 -7.79 -17.01
C GLN A 138 -15.07 -7.12 -16.44
N GLN A 139 -15.18 -6.63 -15.21
CA GLN A 139 -14.08 -6.23 -14.35
C GLN A 139 -14.11 -7.20 -13.16
N ASP A 140 -13.84 -8.48 -13.45
CA ASP A 140 -14.01 -9.57 -12.49
C ASP A 140 -13.03 -9.45 -11.30
N GLY A 141 -13.59 -9.14 -10.12
CA GLY A 141 -13.17 -9.67 -8.82
C GLY A 141 -12.28 -8.81 -7.92
N GLU A 142 -11.27 -8.11 -8.43
CA GLU A 142 -10.28 -7.45 -7.54
C GLU A 142 -10.63 -6.01 -7.13
N GLY A 143 -11.37 -5.27 -7.98
CA GLY A 143 -11.72 -3.87 -7.74
C GLY A 143 -12.64 -3.65 -6.53
N GLU A 144 -13.42 -4.67 -6.14
CA GLU A 144 -14.31 -4.58 -4.99
C GLU A 144 -13.59 -4.79 -3.65
N ARG A 145 -12.55 -5.64 -3.63
CA ARG A 145 -11.87 -6.07 -2.41
C ARG A 145 -11.00 -4.97 -1.80
N PHE A 146 -10.24 -4.26 -2.62
CA PHE A 146 -9.28 -3.26 -2.14
C PHE A 146 -9.74 -1.86 -2.51
N ARG A 147 -9.89 -0.97 -1.51
CA ARG A 147 -10.23 0.44 -1.74
C ARG A 147 -9.22 1.35 -1.06
N CYS A 148 -8.85 2.45 -1.72
CA CYS A 148 -7.99 3.47 -1.16
C CYS A 148 -8.62 4.86 -1.28
N VAL A 149 -8.62 5.61 -0.18
CA VAL A 149 -9.05 7.01 -0.13
C VAL A 149 -7.87 7.86 0.34
N ALA A 150 -7.52 8.87 -0.45
CA ALA A 150 -6.56 9.89 -0.07
C ALA A 150 -7.30 11.01 0.67
N VAL A 151 -6.88 11.30 1.90
CA VAL A 151 -7.45 12.36 2.73
C VAL A 151 -6.36 13.39 2.98
N ARG A 152 -6.47 14.52 2.29
CA ARG A 152 -5.63 15.69 2.53
C ARG A 152 -6.42 16.69 3.36
N PRO A 153 -6.00 16.97 4.59
CA PRO A 153 -6.72 17.89 5.41
C PRO A 153 -6.20 19.34 5.26
N PRO A 154 -7.06 20.35 5.53
CA PRO A 154 -6.71 21.75 5.32
C PRO A 154 -5.80 22.37 6.40
N THR A 155 -5.68 21.80 7.60
CA THR A 155 -4.85 22.34 8.71
C THR A 155 -4.40 21.25 9.70
N ALA A 156 -3.12 21.26 10.12
CA ALA A 156 -2.45 20.40 11.11
C ALA A 156 -3.30 19.28 11.75
N VAL A 157 -3.29 18.10 11.12
CA VAL A 157 -4.21 17.00 11.41
C VAL A 157 -3.64 15.88 12.23
N ILE A 158 -2.39 15.95 12.68
CA ILE A 158 -1.90 14.95 13.64
C ILE A 158 -2.85 14.81 14.84
N PRO A 159 -3.41 15.88 15.44
CA PRO A 159 -4.42 15.76 16.50
C PRO A 159 -5.79 15.28 16.00
N MET A 160 -6.27 15.73 14.84
CA MET A 160 -7.61 15.39 14.32
C MET A 160 -7.67 13.96 13.77
N LEU A 161 -6.65 13.52 13.04
CA LEU A 161 -6.42 12.12 12.73
C LEU A 161 -6.21 11.37 14.04
N GLN A 162 -5.37 11.78 14.99
CA GLN A 162 -5.31 11.09 16.29
C GLN A 162 -6.67 11.00 17.02
N SER A 163 -7.59 11.94 16.83
CA SER A 163 -8.95 11.87 17.37
C SER A 163 -9.89 10.96 16.57
N LEU A 164 -9.80 10.93 15.24
CA LEU A 164 -10.53 9.98 14.37
C LEU A 164 -9.95 8.55 14.42
N LEU A 165 -8.66 8.45 14.74
CA LEU A 165 -7.82 7.26 14.86
C LEU A 165 -7.65 6.83 16.32
N ASN A 166 -8.20 7.58 17.27
CA ASN A 166 -8.35 7.13 18.65
C ASN A 166 -9.20 5.87 18.52
N PRO A 167 -8.75 4.74 19.11
CA PRO A 167 -9.08 3.43 18.59
C PRO A 167 -10.59 3.36 18.45
N PHE A 168 -11.06 3.15 17.21
CA PHE A 168 -12.48 3.04 16.91
C PHE A 168 -13.11 2.23 18.03
N VAL A 169 -13.90 2.92 18.86
CA VAL A 169 -14.40 2.31 20.08
C VAL A 169 -15.53 1.42 19.61
N MET A 170 -15.44 0.11 19.87
CA MET A 170 -16.49 -0.84 19.48
C MET A 170 -17.76 -0.71 20.35
N GLY A 171 -18.04 0.51 20.83
CA GLY A 171 -18.85 0.76 22.00
C GLY A 171 -18.28 0.08 23.25
N LEU A 172 -19.13 -0.11 24.24
CA LEU A 172 -18.83 -0.91 25.41
C LEU A 172 -19.00 -2.39 25.05
N THR A 173 -17.90 -3.14 24.98
CA THR A 173 -17.98 -4.59 24.80
C THR A 173 -18.62 -5.25 26.02
N LYS A 174 -19.16 -6.47 25.86
CA LYS A 174 -19.64 -7.27 26.99
C LYS A 174 -18.53 -7.44 28.04
N ALA A 175 -17.29 -7.64 27.62
CA ALA A 175 -16.12 -7.71 28.50
C ALA A 175 -15.86 -6.40 29.26
N ALA A 176 -15.94 -5.24 28.59
CA ALA A 176 -15.80 -3.94 29.24
C ALA A 176 -16.92 -3.67 30.26
N ARG A 177 -18.17 -4.05 29.94
CA ARG A 177 -19.29 -3.96 30.89
C ARG A 177 -19.15 -4.90 32.07
N THR A 178 -18.72 -6.14 31.84
CA THR A 178 -18.47 -7.12 32.90
C THR A 178 -17.32 -6.68 33.81
N THR A 179 -16.23 -6.17 33.23
CA THR A 179 -15.08 -5.67 34.00
C THR A 179 -15.50 -4.48 34.85
N ALA A 180 -16.18 -3.48 34.27
CA ALA A 180 -16.72 -2.33 34.98
C ALA A 180 -17.66 -2.71 36.12
N SER A 181 -18.51 -3.72 35.90
CA SER A 181 -19.40 -4.27 36.93
C SER A 181 -18.62 -4.96 38.06
N GLN A 182 -17.52 -5.64 37.74
CA GLN A 182 -16.66 -6.29 38.74
C GLN A 182 -15.75 -5.29 39.49
N THR A 183 -15.33 -4.20 38.85
CA THR A 183 -14.42 -3.20 39.42
C THR A 183 -15.13 -1.96 39.97
N SER A 184 -16.47 -1.90 39.93
CA SER A 184 -17.27 -0.72 40.30
C SER A 184 -16.81 0.57 39.61
N SER A 185 -16.33 0.48 38.38
CA SER A 185 -15.81 1.62 37.63
C SER A 185 -16.71 1.94 36.43
N THR A 186 -16.53 3.11 35.84
CA THR A 186 -17.22 3.42 34.57
C THR A 186 -16.69 2.52 33.46
N PRO A 187 -17.57 2.02 32.57
CA PRO A 187 -17.16 1.15 31.49
C PRO A 187 -16.34 1.94 30.49
N VAL A 188 -15.10 1.49 30.27
CA VAL A 188 -14.17 2.12 29.34
C VAL A 188 -14.39 1.55 27.93
N PRO A 189 -14.52 2.42 26.91
CA PRO A 189 -14.33 2.09 25.51
C PRO A 189 -13.29 0.98 25.24
N THR A 190 -13.69 -0.14 24.65
CA THR A 190 -12.71 -1.13 24.19
C THR A 190 -12.11 -0.65 22.88
N SER A 191 -10.80 -0.41 22.87
CA SER A 191 -10.06 -0.07 21.68
C SER A 191 -10.17 -1.19 20.64
N LEU A 192 -10.45 -0.85 19.38
CA LEU A 192 -10.35 -1.81 18.27
C LEU A 192 -8.93 -2.40 18.23
N PRO A 193 -8.76 -3.74 18.22
CA PRO A 193 -7.44 -4.35 18.09
C PRO A 193 -6.81 -3.90 16.77
N GLY A 194 -5.56 -3.45 16.85
CA GLY A 194 -4.79 -3.02 15.70
C GLY A 194 -3.30 -3.17 15.89
N SER A 195 -2.58 -3.25 14.78
CA SER A 195 -1.12 -3.28 14.72
C SER A 195 -0.60 -1.95 14.18
N THR A 196 0.62 -1.59 14.58
CA THR A 196 1.34 -0.44 14.01
C THR A 196 2.65 -0.93 13.41
N LEU A 197 2.87 -0.62 12.14
CA LEU A 197 4.12 -0.84 11.42
C LEU A 197 4.74 0.52 11.10
N LEU A 198 6.00 0.72 11.49
CA LEU A 198 6.75 1.94 11.17
C LEU A 198 7.83 1.60 10.13
N MET A 199 7.70 2.16 8.94
CA MET A 199 8.68 2.00 7.86
C MET A 199 9.51 3.26 7.71
N THR A 200 10.76 3.12 7.29
CA THR A 200 11.58 4.27 6.87
C THR A 200 11.52 4.37 5.34
N VAL A 201 11.30 5.58 4.83
CA VAL A 201 11.35 5.86 3.39
C VAL A 201 12.54 6.77 3.13
N LEU A 202 13.40 6.35 2.20
CA LEU A 202 14.49 7.18 1.68
C LEU A 202 14.12 7.60 0.25
N THR A 203 14.05 8.91 0.00
CA THR A 203 13.74 9.46 -1.31
C THR A 203 14.99 10.10 -1.91
N PHE A 204 15.36 9.62 -3.09
CA PHE A 204 16.43 10.14 -3.92
C PHE A 204 15.78 10.91 -5.07
N ASN A 205 16.05 12.21 -5.15
CA ASN A 205 15.47 13.08 -6.17
C ASN A 205 16.06 12.75 -7.54
N ALA A 206 15.26 12.98 -8.59
CA ALA A 206 15.71 12.78 -9.97
C ALA A 206 17.02 13.54 -10.24
N LEU A 207 18.02 12.80 -10.72
CA LEU A 207 19.26 13.39 -11.19
C LEU A 207 19.14 13.77 -12.67
N PRO A 208 19.87 14.80 -13.11
CA PRO A 208 19.96 15.14 -14.53
C PRO A 208 20.67 14.06 -15.37
N SER A 209 21.36 13.11 -14.73
CA SER A 209 21.98 11.94 -15.35
C SER A 209 22.05 10.81 -14.32
N PRO A 210 21.77 9.53 -14.68
CA PRO A 210 21.43 9.05 -16.03
C PRO A 210 20.00 9.40 -16.46
N LEU A 211 19.79 9.52 -17.78
CA LEU A 211 18.46 9.51 -18.39
C LEU A 211 17.93 8.07 -18.35
N PRO A 212 16.66 7.84 -17.95
CA PRO A 212 15.66 8.85 -17.65
C PRO A 212 15.71 9.41 -16.21
N PRO A 213 15.23 10.64 -15.95
CA PRO A 213 15.13 11.19 -14.60
C PRO A 213 14.16 10.37 -13.74
N VAL A 214 14.70 9.50 -12.89
CA VAL A 214 13.92 8.67 -11.96
C VAL A 214 14.03 9.25 -10.56
N ILE A 215 12.88 9.45 -9.91
CA ILE A 215 12.80 9.64 -8.46
C ILE A 215 12.73 8.26 -7.84
N LEU A 216 13.72 7.89 -7.03
CA LEU A 216 13.77 6.59 -6.36
C LEU A 216 13.30 6.73 -4.91
N ARG A 217 12.36 5.87 -4.50
CA ARG A 217 11.97 5.71 -3.10
C ARG A 217 12.32 4.32 -2.62
N LEU A 218 13.07 4.23 -1.53
CA LEU A 218 13.42 2.98 -0.86
C LEU A 218 12.58 2.84 0.40
N TYR A 219 11.78 1.77 0.48
CA TYR A 219 10.97 1.47 1.65
C TYR A 219 11.64 0.38 2.50
N ILE A 220 12.06 0.77 3.70
CA ILE A 220 12.77 -0.08 4.65
C ILE A 220 11.78 -0.53 5.73
N LEU A 221 11.62 -1.84 5.85
CA LEU A 221 10.83 -2.47 6.90
C LEU A 221 11.51 -2.30 8.28
N PRO A 222 10.74 -2.22 9.37
CA PRO A 222 11.32 -2.02 10.72
C PRO A 222 12.14 -3.21 11.22
N ASN A 223 11.91 -4.41 10.67
CA ASN A 223 12.66 -5.58 11.04
C ASN A 223 14.02 -5.58 10.33
N GLN A 224 15.12 -5.47 11.09
CA GLN A 224 16.48 -5.52 10.54
C GLN A 224 16.82 -6.87 9.90
N SER A 225 16.13 -7.94 10.29
CA SER A 225 16.24 -9.26 9.67
C SER A 225 15.24 -9.47 8.53
N ALA A 226 14.58 -8.41 8.04
CA ALA A 226 13.67 -8.52 6.92
C ALA A 226 14.44 -9.02 5.68
N SER A 227 13.95 -10.12 5.13
CA SER A 227 14.42 -10.69 3.87
C SER A 227 13.95 -9.89 2.66
N SER A 228 13.07 -8.91 2.84
CA SER A 228 12.43 -8.18 1.74
C SER A 228 12.66 -6.68 1.84
N ILE A 229 12.80 -6.05 0.68
CA ILE A 229 12.89 -4.60 0.53
C ILE A 229 12.06 -4.16 -0.67
N PHE A 230 11.53 -2.94 -0.64
CA PHE A 230 10.75 -2.39 -1.74
C PHE A 230 11.42 -1.14 -2.30
N LEU A 231 11.57 -1.11 -3.62
CA LEU A 231 12.08 0.02 -4.37
C LEU A 231 10.95 0.54 -5.26
N GLU A 232 10.75 1.84 -5.30
CA GLU A 232 9.82 2.49 -6.20
C GLU A 232 10.55 3.47 -7.09
N GLY A 233 10.40 3.32 -8.39
CA GLY A 233 10.88 4.26 -9.39
C GLY A 233 9.71 5.06 -9.94
N GLU A 234 9.69 6.35 -9.67
CA GLU A 234 8.77 7.29 -10.32
C GLU A 234 9.51 7.98 -11.47
N TYR A 235 8.98 7.83 -12.68
CA TYR A 235 9.44 8.57 -13.85
C TYR A 235 8.46 9.71 -14.13
N GLU A 236 8.98 10.93 -14.17
CA GLU A 236 8.23 12.13 -14.54
C GLU A 236 9.00 12.86 -15.64
N GLY A 237 8.59 12.70 -16.91
CA GLY A 237 9.33 13.27 -18.03
C GLY A 237 8.58 13.34 -19.35
N ILE A 238 9.25 13.95 -20.33
CA ILE A 238 8.84 13.94 -21.74
C ILE A 238 9.64 12.81 -22.38
N ALA A 239 8.96 11.85 -23.00
CA ALA A 239 9.63 10.79 -23.74
C ALA A 239 10.39 11.44 -24.92
N ASP A 240 11.71 11.51 -24.81
CA ASP A 240 12.59 12.12 -25.81
C ASP A 240 12.74 11.16 -27.00
N GLY A 241 11.65 10.98 -27.75
CA GLY A 241 11.54 10.08 -28.90
C GLY A 241 11.48 8.58 -28.59
N LYS A 242 11.67 8.16 -27.33
CA LYS A 242 11.57 6.76 -26.90
C LYS A 242 10.13 6.32 -26.70
N SER A 243 9.87 5.03 -26.95
CA SER A 243 8.56 4.45 -26.61
C SER A 243 8.39 4.35 -25.10
N GLU A 244 7.14 4.29 -24.64
CA GLU A 244 6.85 4.16 -23.20
C GLU A 244 7.38 2.82 -22.64
N GLU A 245 7.32 1.77 -23.44
CA GLU A 245 7.83 0.44 -23.10
C GLU A 245 9.36 0.45 -22.93
N GLU A 246 10.08 1.14 -23.82
CA GLU A 246 11.53 1.36 -23.67
C GLU A 246 11.86 2.10 -22.38
N MET A 247 11.06 3.11 -22.03
CA MET A 247 11.25 3.88 -20.81
C MET A 247 10.97 3.02 -19.57
N GLU A 248 9.93 2.18 -19.60
CA GLU A 248 9.63 1.23 -18.53
C GLU A 248 10.78 0.23 -18.34
N GLU A 249 11.34 -0.30 -19.42
CA GLU A 249 12.50 -1.20 -19.39
C GLU A 249 13.75 -0.51 -18.84
N GLU A 250 13.99 0.76 -19.20
CA GLU A 250 15.10 1.54 -18.66
C GLU A 250 14.96 1.76 -17.15
N VAL A 251 13.76 2.08 -16.67
CA VAL A 251 13.50 2.21 -15.23
C VAL A 251 13.64 0.87 -14.52
N LYS A 252 13.18 -0.24 -15.12
CA LYS A 252 13.39 -1.59 -14.55
C LYS A 252 14.87 -1.92 -14.42
N LYS A 253 15.63 -1.77 -15.50
CA LYS A 253 17.08 -2.00 -15.52
C LYS A 253 17.80 -1.13 -14.51
N TYR A 254 17.35 0.12 -14.35
CA TYR A 254 17.88 1.03 -13.35
C TYR A 254 17.64 0.53 -11.92
N LEU A 255 16.40 0.15 -11.59
CA LEU A 255 16.06 -0.40 -10.28
C LEU A 255 16.79 -1.71 -10.00
N GLU A 256 17.01 -2.56 -11.00
CA GLU A 256 17.80 -3.78 -10.87
C GLU A 256 19.28 -3.49 -10.60
N SER A 257 19.84 -2.44 -11.19
CA SER A 257 21.22 -2.03 -10.92
C SER A 257 21.45 -1.55 -9.48
N CYS A 258 20.37 -1.21 -8.76
CA CYS A 258 20.41 -0.89 -7.34
C CYS A 258 20.44 -2.14 -6.44
N LEU A 259 20.20 -3.33 -7.01
CA LEU A 259 20.26 -4.60 -6.30
C LEU A 259 21.65 -5.24 -6.41
N ILE A 260 21.95 -6.19 -5.53
CA ILE A 260 23.16 -7.00 -5.70
C ILE A 260 22.89 -8.12 -6.71
N THR A 261 23.65 -8.13 -7.79
CA THR A 261 23.61 -9.17 -8.83
C THR A 261 23.97 -10.56 -8.32
N ASP A 262 24.92 -10.65 -7.39
CA ASP A 262 25.50 -11.91 -6.92
C ASP A 262 24.60 -12.65 -5.92
N LEU A 263 23.53 -12.00 -5.48
CA LEU A 263 22.59 -12.55 -4.51
C LEU A 263 21.32 -13.00 -5.25
N LEU A 264 21.09 -14.32 -5.27
CA LEU A 264 19.86 -14.91 -5.78
C LEU A 264 18.69 -14.50 -4.88
N GLY A 265 17.82 -13.62 -5.39
CA GLY A 265 16.60 -13.22 -4.73
C GLY A 265 15.43 -13.15 -5.71
N GLU A 266 14.22 -13.34 -5.19
CA GLU A 266 12.99 -13.25 -5.95
C GLU A 266 12.65 -11.78 -6.20
N ARG A 267 12.40 -11.44 -7.48
CA ARG A 267 12.03 -10.09 -7.92
C ARG A 267 10.58 -10.11 -8.37
N ARG A 268 9.74 -9.29 -7.75
CA ARG A 268 8.35 -9.11 -8.14
C ARG A 268 8.14 -7.67 -8.58
N TRP A 269 7.82 -7.51 -9.86
CA TRP A 269 7.49 -6.23 -10.49
C TRP A 269 6.00 -5.95 -10.39
N ILE A 270 5.68 -4.72 -10.02
CA ILE A 270 4.31 -4.26 -9.87
C ILE A 270 4.22 -2.87 -10.48
N ASP A 271 3.50 -2.78 -11.59
CA ASP A 271 3.19 -1.50 -12.23
C ASP A 271 2.01 -0.85 -11.50
N CYS A 272 2.23 0.34 -10.94
CA CYS A 272 1.21 1.06 -10.17
C CYS A 272 0.17 1.76 -11.05
N SER A 273 0.44 1.88 -12.36
CA SER A 273 -0.42 2.55 -13.33
C SER A 273 -1.28 1.58 -14.15
N ARG A 274 -0.82 0.33 -14.32
CA ARG A 274 -1.50 -0.66 -15.18
C ARG A 274 -2.89 -1.03 -14.67
N GLY A 275 -3.86 -1.04 -15.57
CA GLY A 275 -5.24 -1.47 -15.28
C GLY A 275 -6.21 -0.35 -14.91
N HIS A 276 -5.76 0.91 -14.89
CA HIS A 276 -6.64 2.05 -14.72
C HIS A 276 -6.84 2.83 -16.03
N GLU A 277 -8.10 3.10 -16.36
CA GLU A 277 -8.43 4.00 -17.46
C GLU A 277 -7.85 5.39 -17.18
N ASN A 278 -7.25 6.03 -18.19
CA ASN A 278 -6.70 7.38 -18.12
C ASN A 278 -5.54 7.62 -17.15
N TRP A 279 -4.79 6.59 -16.75
CA TRP A 279 -3.63 6.77 -15.86
C TRP A 279 -2.60 7.79 -16.38
N ARG A 280 -2.52 7.97 -17.71
CA ARG A 280 -1.68 8.98 -18.38
C ARG A 280 -2.06 10.43 -18.07
N ALA A 281 -3.31 10.67 -17.65
CA ALA A 281 -3.81 11.98 -17.26
C ALA A 281 -3.71 12.23 -15.76
N TRP A 282 -3.19 11.26 -14.98
CA TRP A 282 -3.11 11.39 -13.54
C TRP A 282 -2.19 12.53 -13.11
N ASN A 283 -2.69 13.33 -12.18
CA ASN A 283 -1.87 14.28 -11.45
C ASN A 283 -1.00 13.55 -10.40
N ASN A 284 -0.03 14.27 -9.82
CA ASN A 284 0.92 13.66 -8.88
C ASN A 284 0.23 13.10 -7.61
N ALA A 285 -0.90 13.69 -7.19
CA ALA A 285 -1.63 13.19 -6.02
C ALA A 285 -2.37 11.87 -6.31
N GLU A 286 -2.92 11.71 -7.52
CA GLU A 286 -3.51 10.46 -7.97
C GLU A 286 -2.44 9.38 -8.12
N ARG A 287 -1.31 9.67 -8.78
CA ARG A 287 -0.19 8.73 -8.87
C ARG A 287 0.28 8.27 -7.49
N ASN A 288 0.47 9.20 -6.55
CA ASN A 288 0.83 8.86 -5.17
C ASN A 288 -0.23 8.00 -4.47
N LYS A 289 -1.52 8.30 -4.66
CA LYS A 289 -2.62 7.49 -4.11
C LYS A 289 -2.56 6.04 -4.62
N TYR A 290 -2.33 5.85 -5.91
CA TYR A 290 -2.24 4.51 -6.52
C TYR A 290 -0.94 3.78 -6.15
N ALA A 291 0.18 4.49 -6.05
CA ALA A 291 1.43 3.94 -5.52
C ALA A 291 1.25 3.46 -4.06
N MET A 292 0.62 4.26 -3.21
CA MET A 292 0.32 3.89 -1.82
C MET A 292 -0.69 2.74 -1.70
N LEU A 293 -1.72 2.72 -2.56
CA LEU A 293 -2.65 1.58 -2.65
C LEU A 293 -1.89 0.29 -3.02
N THR A 294 -1.02 0.37 -4.02
CA THR A 294 -0.22 -0.77 -4.50
C THR A 294 0.76 -1.24 -3.43
N LEU A 295 1.42 -0.33 -2.72
CA LEU A 295 2.28 -0.65 -1.59
C LEU A 295 1.48 -1.35 -0.48
N ALA A 296 0.32 -0.81 -0.10
CA ALA A 296 -0.55 -1.40 0.92
C ALA A 296 -1.01 -2.81 0.53
N LYS A 297 -1.44 -3.00 -0.72
CA LYS A 297 -1.84 -4.31 -1.26
C LYS A 297 -0.68 -5.30 -1.19
N THR A 298 0.52 -4.88 -1.60
CA THR A 298 1.73 -5.72 -1.57
C THR A 298 2.12 -6.10 -0.13
N LEU A 299 2.13 -5.13 0.79
CA LEU A 299 2.42 -5.38 2.21
C LEU A 299 1.41 -6.34 2.84
N ARG A 300 0.12 -6.17 2.50
CA ARG A 300 -0.96 -7.03 2.96
C ARG A 300 -0.86 -8.45 2.43
N GLN A 301 -0.56 -8.61 1.13
CA GLN A 301 -0.33 -9.92 0.51
C GLN A 301 0.92 -10.61 1.04
N GLY A 302 1.96 -9.83 1.38
CA GLY A 302 3.19 -10.31 2.02
C GLY A 302 3.07 -10.56 3.53
N ASN A 303 1.88 -10.41 4.12
CA ASN A 303 1.62 -10.54 5.57
C ASN A 303 2.48 -9.61 6.46
N PHE A 304 2.87 -8.44 5.94
CA PHE A 304 3.57 -7.41 6.73
C PHE A 304 2.60 -6.55 7.55
N ILE A 305 1.33 -6.45 7.12
CA ILE A 305 0.23 -5.74 7.78
C ILE A 305 -1.07 -6.53 7.74
#